data_AF-A0A0S6XSC9-F1
#
_entry.id   AF-A0A0S6XSC9-F1
#
_cell.length_a   1.000
_cell.length_b   1.000
_cell.length_c   1.000
_cell.angle_alpha   90.00
_cell.angle_beta   90.00
_cell.angle_gamma   90.00
#
_symmetry.space_group_name_H-M   'P 1'
#
loop_
_entity.id
_entity.type
_entity.pdbx_description
1 polymer ?
#
loop_
_entity_poly.entity_id
_entity_poly.type
_entity_poly.pdbx_seq_one_letter_code
_entity_poly.pdbx_strand_id
1 'polypeptide(L)'
;MADSSRNRRERRADAKKTGKPFVPLTSAADIPMAVPDFSRPTSQTLYDLAEERQRDLISKGQPFSTKHGDGLARDEQGRVLLPAEKPDRKDQPATEADDDDDPAIGPLGNAIFLSVTLTILHFTLNVLVHNQYGSAPPTVSPLAWQSVAAGPYLLAAVYLLKHPAVANRPVAKQCLHFGIGTVAGCYLIWIGNKESYIDVMARAPSVGAVWIWSVVEMKLLWAVTSLGICGLWVWWHGFSMM
;
A
#
# COMPACT_ATOMS: atom_id res chain seq x y z
N MET A 1 -49.07 -33.42 -3.04
CA MET A 1 -47.95 -33.59 -2.08
C MET A 1 -46.69 -33.14 -2.79
N ALA A 2 -46.23 -31.92 -2.55
CA ALA A 2 -45.07 -31.36 -3.22
C ALA A 2 -43.79 -31.97 -2.62
N ASP A 3 -42.96 -32.57 -3.48
CA ASP A 3 -41.72 -33.24 -3.11
C ASP A 3 -40.71 -32.19 -2.61
N SER A 4 -40.37 -32.28 -1.32
CA SER A 4 -39.34 -31.47 -0.65
C SER A 4 -38.07 -31.40 -1.49
N SER A 5 -37.34 -30.29 -1.46
CA SER A 5 -36.09 -30.09 -2.19
C SER A 5 -35.04 -31.15 -1.82
N ARG A 6 -35.02 -32.25 -2.57
CA ARG A 6 -34.19 -33.44 -2.31
C ARG A 6 -32.79 -33.31 -2.88
N ASN A 7 -31.80 -33.76 -2.12
CA ASN A 7 -30.40 -33.76 -2.52
C ASN A 7 -30.21 -34.65 -3.78
N ARG A 8 -29.31 -34.28 -4.70
CA ARG A 8 -29.03 -35.01 -5.96
C ARG A 8 -28.77 -36.50 -5.74
N ARG A 9 -28.18 -36.86 -4.59
CA ARG A 9 -27.91 -38.25 -4.20
C ARG A 9 -29.20 -39.02 -3.90
N GLU A 10 -30.17 -38.39 -3.25
CA GLU A 10 -31.47 -38.99 -2.91
C GLU A 10 -32.33 -39.16 -4.15
N ARG A 11 -32.33 -38.15 -5.05
CA ARG A 11 -32.99 -38.24 -6.36
C ARG A 11 -32.49 -39.42 -7.19
N ARG A 12 -31.18 -39.71 -7.12
CA ARG A 12 -30.57 -40.86 -7.81
C ARG A 12 -30.90 -42.20 -7.16
N ALA A 13 -31.00 -42.23 -5.83
CA ALA A 13 -31.36 -43.44 -5.09
C ALA A 13 -32.82 -43.85 -5.35
N ASP A 14 -33.74 -42.88 -5.39
CA ASP A 14 -35.16 -43.14 -5.65
C ASP A 14 -35.44 -43.49 -7.11
N ALA A 15 -34.73 -42.88 -8.07
CA ALA A 15 -34.79 -43.28 -9.48
C ALA A 15 -34.34 -44.74 -9.68
N LYS A 16 -33.37 -45.20 -8.88
CA LYS A 16 -32.90 -46.59 -8.90
C LYS A 16 -33.93 -47.56 -8.29
N LYS A 17 -34.75 -47.11 -7.34
CA LYS A 17 -35.82 -47.92 -6.71
C LYS A 17 -37.11 -47.98 -7.53
N THR A 18 -37.45 -46.89 -8.23
CA THR A 18 -38.71 -46.77 -8.98
C THR A 18 -38.59 -47.19 -10.46
N GLY A 19 -37.37 -47.38 -10.96
CA GLY A 19 -37.11 -47.96 -12.29
C GLY A 19 -37.53 -47.09 -13.49
N LYS A 20 -37.99 -45.85 -13.26
CA LYS A 20 -38.41 -44.93 -14.31
C LYS A 20 -37.25 -43.99 -14.67
N PRO A 21 -36.78 -43.97 -15.93
CA PRO A 21 -35.73 -43.03 -16.34
C PRO A 21 -36.24 -41.59 -16.27
N PHE A 22 -35.31 -40.65 -16.03
CA PHE A 22 -35.59 -39.22 -16.05
C PHE A 22 -36.04 -38.81 -17.45
N VAL A 23 -37.29 -38.35 -17.58
CA VAL A 23 -37.83 -37.83 -18.84
C VAL A 23 -37.61 -36.31 -18.83
N PRO A 24 -36.87 -35.75 -19.82
CA PRO A 24 -36.74 -34.30 -19.95
C PRO A 24 -38.12 -33.71 -20.31
N LEU A 25 -38.46 -32.57 -19.70
CA LEU A 25 -39.72 -31.87 -19.99
C LEU A 25 -39.66 -31.34 -21.44
N THR A 26 -40.59 -31.79 -22.29
CA THR A 26 -40.63 -31.45 -23.73
C THR A 26 -41.61 -30.32 -24.04
N SER A 27 -42.47 -29.92 -23.09
CA SER A 27 -43.42 -28.83 -23.25
C SER A 27 -43.51 -27.99 -21.98
N ALA A 28 -43.71 -26.67 -22.13
CA ALA A 28 -43.88 -25.74 -21.02
C ALA A 28 -45.11 -26.03 -20.15
N ALA A 29 -46.10 -26.74 -20.69
CA ALA A 29 -47.30 -27.18 -19.96
C ALA A 29 -47.03 -28.30 -18.95
N ASP A 30 -45.92 -29.02 -19.09
CA ASP A 30 -45.53 -30.12 -18.18
C ASP A 30 -44.75 -29.64 -16.96
N ILE A 31 -44.52 -28.33 -16.83
CA ILE A 31 -43.86 -27.73 -15.68
C ILE A 31 -44.88 -27.63 -14.54
N PRO A 32 -44.72 -28.38 -13.42
CA PRO A 32 -45.63 -28.27 -12.30
C PRO A 32 -45.54 -26.86 -11.71
N MET A 33 -46.62 -26.09 -11.82
CA MET A 33 -46.77 -24.72 -11.30
C MET A 33 -47.00 -24.70 -9.78
N ALA A 34 -46.29 -25.54 -9.04
CA ALA A 34 -46.32 -25.54 -7.59
C ALA A 34 -45.28 -24.53 -7.07
N VAL A 35 -45.73 -23.61 -6.20
CA VAL A 35 -44.83 -22.68 -5.54
C VAL A 35 -43.86 -23.47 -4.64
N PRO A 36 -42.55 -23.20 -4.68
CA PRO A 36 -41.59 -23.82 -3.77
C PRO A 36 -42.01 -23.59 -2.32
N ASP A 37 -41.89 -24.63 -1.49
CA ASP A 37 -42.10 -24.47 -0.06
C ASP A 37 -40.95 -23.64 0.54
N PHE A 38 -41.30 -22.50 1.14
CA PHE A 38 -40.36 -21.59 1.80
C PHE A 38 -40.21 -21.89 3.30
N SER A 39 -40.81 -22.98 3.78
CA SER A 39 -40.64 -23.42 5.15
C SER A 39 -39.16 -23.72 5.45
N ARG A 40 -38.72 -23.34 6.66
CA ARG A 40 -37.33 -23.51 7.07
C ARG A 40 -37.00 -25.02 7.14
N PRO A 41 -35.86 -25.47 6.61
CA PRO A 41 -35.47 -26.88 6.68
C PRO A 41 -35.41 -27.36 8.13
N THR A 42 -36.09 -28.47 8.43
CA THR A 42 -36.09 -29.08 9.78
C THR A 42 -34.79 -29.80 10.09
N SER A 43 -34.03 -30.20 9.06
CA SER A 43 -32.71 -30.82 9.20
C SER A 43 -31.62 -29.75 9.30
N GLN A 44 -30.55 -30.04 10.04
CA GLN A 44 -29.36 -29.18 10.13
C GLN A 44 -28.91 -28.72 8.75
N THR A 45 -28.80 -27.41 8.58
CA THR A 45 -28.33 -26.83 7.32
C THR A 45 -26.81 -26.99 7.23
N LEU A 46 -26.27 -26.89 6.00
CA LEU A 46 -24.82 -26.89 5.82
C LEU A 46 -24.14 -25.73 6.56
N TYR A 47 -24.85 -24.63 6.80
CA TYR A 47 -24.38 -23.52 7.61
C TYR A 47 -24.26 -23.91 9.08
N ASP A 48 -25.27 -24.58 9.63
CA ASP A 48 -25.26 -25.04 11.04
C ASP A 48 -24.12 -26.05 11.28
N LEU A 49 -23.90 -26.98 10.34
CA LEU A 49 -22.79 -27.95 10.38
C LEU A 49 -21.41 -27.29 10.23
N ALA A 50 -21.30 -26.22 9.43
CA ALA A 50 -20.07 -25.46 9.28
C ALA A 50 -19.76 -24.66 10.56
N GLU A 51 -20.77 -24.07 11.18
CA GLU A 51 -20.65 -23.32 12.43
C GLU A 51 -20.24 -24.23 13.60
N GLU A 52 -20.84 -25.42 13.72
CA GLU A 52 -20.46 -26.42 14.73
C GLU A 52 -18.99 -26.85 14.55
N ARG A 53 -18.57 -27.16 13.32
CA ARG A 53 -17.17 -27.51 13.02
C ARG A 53 -16.22 -26.34 13.30
N GLN A 54 -16.63 -25.10 13.03
CA GLN A 54 -15.80 -23.92 13.31
C GLN A 54 -15.65 -23.69 14.82
N ARG A 55 -16.71 -23.87 15.61
CA ARG A 55 -16.64 -23.81 17.09
C ARG A 55 -15.69 -24.87 17.63
N ASP A 56 -15.76 -26.09 17.11
CA ASP A 56 -14.85 -27.17 17.49
C ASP A 56 -13.39 -26.85 17.16
N LEU A 57 -13.12 -26.23 16.00
CA LEU A 57 -11.77 -25.83 15.61
C LEU A 57 -11.24 -24.72 16.51
N ILE A 58 -12.04 -23.71 16.83
CA ILE A 58 -11.67 -22.62 17.76
C ILE A 58 -11.36 -23.19 19.15
N SER A 59 -12.15 -24.16 19.63
CA SER A 59 -11.93 -24.80 20.93
C SER A 59 -10.61 -25.58 21.03
N LYS A 60 -10.13 -26.12 19.90
CA LYS A 60 -8.86 -26.86 19.79
C LYS A 60 -7.63 -25.96 19.65
N GLY A 61 -7.84 -24.64 19.60
CA GLY A 61 -6.79 -23.62 19.46
C GLY A 61 -6.92 -22.86 18.14
N GLN A 62 -6.07 -21.85 17.96
CA GLN A 62 -5.98 -21.11 16.69
C GLN A 62 -4.98 -21.82 15.77
N PRO A 63 -5.40 -22.56 14.73
CA PRO A 63 -4.47 -23.20 13.80
C PRO A 63 -3.81 -22.20 12.82
N PHE A 64 -4.12 -20.91 12.94
CA PHE A 64 -3.65 -19.86 12.05
C PHE A 64 -2.49 -19.09 12.66
N SER A 65 -1.65 -18.56 11.78
CA SER A 65 -0.41 -17.86 12.10
C SER A 65 -0.59 -16.82 13.21
N THR A 66 0.19 -16.96 14.29
CA THR A 66 0.25 -15.98 15.40
C THR A 66 0.81 -14.62 14.99
N LYS A 67 1.31 -14.45 13.76
CA LYS A 67 1.86 -13.18 13.28
C LYS A 67 0.85 -12.05 13.19
N HIS A 68 -0.43 -12.35 12.91
CA HIS A 68 -1.43 -11.30 12.65
C HIS A 68 -2.38 -11.06 13.82
N GLY A 69 -2.43 -11.95 14.81
CA GLY A 69 -3.17 -11.77 16.08
C GLY A 69 -4.68 -11.53 15.95
N ASP A 70 -5.23 -11.63 14.74
CA ASP A 70 -6.55 -11.16 14.35
C ASP A 70 -7.60 -12.27 14.26
N GLY A 71 -7.21 -13.54 14.35
CA GLY A 71 -8.18 -14.63 14.33
C GLY A 71 -8.50 -15.19 12.95
N LEU A 72 -7.98 -14.58 11.88
CA LEU A 72 -8.53 -14.71 10.53
C LEU A 72 -7.78 -15.73 9.68
N ALA A 73 -8.53 -16.55 8.95
CA ALA A 73 -7.96 -17.49 7.97
C ALA A 73 -7.42 -16.73 6.75
N ARG A 74 -6.14 -16.96 6.41
CA ARG A 74 -5.46 -16.34 5.26
C ARG A 74 -4.92 -17.39 4.28
N ASP A 75 -4.80 -17.03 3.00
CA ASP A 75 -4.15 -17.86 1.98
C ASP A 75 -2.61 -17.79 2.08
N GLU A 76 -1.90 -18.57 1.25
CA GLU A 76 -0.42 -18.55 1.20
C GLU A 76 0.15 -17.19 0.79
N GLN A 77 -0.69 -16.33 0.19
CA GLN A 77 -0.38 -14.95 -0.18
C GLN A 77 -0.78 -13.93 0.90
N GLY A 78 -1.28 -14.37 2.06
CA GLY A 78 -1.64 -13.52 3.19
C GLY A 78 -3.00 -12.82 3.09
N ARG A 79 -3.83 -13.13 2.09
CA ARG A 79 -5.17 -12.56 1.89
C ARG A 79 -6.19 -13.26 2.77
N VAL A 80 -7.09 -12.50 3.37
CA VAL A 80 -8.13 -13.06 4.23
C VAL A 80 -9.15 -13.83 3.38
N LEU A 81 -9.28 -15.13 3.65
CA LEU A 81 -10.14 -16.06 2.90
C LEU A 81 -11.61 -15.99 3.32
N LEU A 82 -11.88 -15.47 4.51
CA LEU A 82 -13.23 -15.30 5.04
C LEU A 82 -13.69 -13.85 4.81
N PRO A 83 -14.89 -13.59 4.27
CA PRO A 83 -15.49 -12.27 4.34
C PRO A 83 -15.55 -11.89 5.82
N ALA A 84 -14.94 -10.77 6.20
CA ALA A 84 -14.99 -10.28 7.56
C ALA A 84 -16.47 -10.10 7.98
N GLU A 85 -17.00 -11.04 8.75
CA GLU A 85 -18.14 -10.74 9.60
C GLU A 85 -17.64 -9.69 10.57
N LYS A 86 -18.07 -8.44 10.37
CA LYS A 86 -17.68 -7.29 11.18
C LYS A 86 -17.96 -7.65 12.64
N PRO A 87 -16.95 -7.84 13.49
CA PRO A 87 -17.22 -7.86 14.91
C PRO A 87 -17.62 -6.43 15.28
N ASP A 88 -18.77 -6.27 15.93
CA ASP A 88 -19.21 -5.01 16.54
C ASP A 88 -18.15 -4.50 17.52
N ARG A 89 -17.14 -3.79 17.02
CA ARG A 89 -16.13 -3.10 17.81
C ARG A 89 -16.58 -1.66 17.99
N LYS A 90 -17.40 -1.44 19.02
CA LYS A 90 -17.49 -0.12 19.65
C LYS A 90 -16.18 0.16 20.40
N ASP A 91 -15.70 1.38 20.21
CA ASP A 91 -14.63 2.05 20.95
C ASP A 91 -13.19 1.54 20.73
N GLN A 92 -12.59 2.03 19.65
CA GLN A 92 -11.17 2.40 19.62
C GLN A 92 -10.97 3.56 18.63
N PRO A 93 -10.30 4.67 19.04
CA PRO A 93 -10.03 5.77 18.12
C PRO A 93 -9.21 5.26 16.94
N ALA A 94 -9.58 5.71 15.75
CA ALA A 94 -8.91 5.39 14.50
C ALA A 94 -7.42 5.77 14.60
N THR A 95 -6.58 4.82 14.97
CA THR A 95 -5.17 4.87 14.61
C THR A 95 -5.16 4.64 13.12
N GLU A 96 -4.77 5.68 12.39
CA GLU A 96 -4.50 5.64 10.96
C GLU A 96 -3.75 4.35 10.64
N ALA A 97 -4.45 3.42 9.98
CA ALA A 97 -3.79 2.30 9.33
C ALA A 97 -2.87 2.94 8.29
N ASP A 98 -1.56 2.92 8.56
CA ASP A 98 -0.57 2.99 7.49
C ASP A 98 -0.95 1.85 6.53
N ASP A 99 -1.61 2.21 5.43
CA ASP A 99 -1.80 1.38 4.24
C ASP A 99 -0.43 1.14 3.56
N ASP A 100 0.53 0.59 4.32
CA ASP A 100 1.69 -0.10 3.76
C ASP A 100 1.27 -1.53 3.36
N ASP A 101 0.15 -1.65 2.63
CA ASP A 101 -0.26 -2.85 1.91
C ASP A 101 0.60 -2.96 0.64
N ASP A 102 1.86 -3.36 0.78
CA ASP A 102 2.70 -3.72 -0.36
C ASP A 102 2.41 -5.18 -0.77
N PRO A 103 1.71 -5.38 -1.91
CA PRO A 103 2.25 -6.30 -2.90
C PRO A 103 1.93 -5.85 -4.34
N ALA A 104 2.77 -5.00 -4.92
CA ALA A 104 2.83 -4.89 -6.38
C ALA A 104 4.24 -5.17 -6.91
N ILE A 105 5.27 -4.69 -6.23
CA ILE A 105 6.66 -4.79 -6.65
C ILE A 105 7.50 -4.84 -5.38
N GLY A 106 8.32 -5.87 -5.15
CA GLY A 106 9.13 -6.00 -3.92
C GLY A 106 10.04 -4.79 -3.64
N PRO A 107 10.72 -4.72 -2.47
CA PRO A 107 11.48 -3.55 -2.02
C PRO A 107 12.44 -2.97 -3.07
N LEU A 108 13.04 -3.86 -3.86
CA LEU A 108 13.90 -3.50 -4.99
C LEU A 108 13.18 -2.70 -6.06
N GLY A 109 12.01 -3.16 -6.52
CA GLY A 109 11.36 -2.47 -7.63
C GLY A 109 10.58 -1.23 -7.19
N ASN A 110 10.13 -1.14 -5.93
CA ASN A 110 9.66 0.13 -5.36
C ASN A 110 10.82 1.15 -5.33
N ALA A 111 12.02 0.71 -4.94
CA ALA A 111 13.21 1.55 -5.00
C ALA A 111 13.58 1.96 -6.43
N ILE A 112 13.46 1.06 -7.43
CA ILE A 112 13.71 1.41 -8.83
C ILE A 112 12.69 2.45 -9.32
N PHE A 113 11.41 2.22 -9.09
CA PHE A 113 10.36 3.16 -9.49
C PHE A 113 10.57 4.56 -8.88
N LEU A 114 10.86 4.60 -7.58
CA LEU A 114 11.13 5.84 -6.87
C LEU A 114 12.45 6.49 -7.35
N SER A 115 13.48 5.71 -7.65
CA SER A 115 14.74 6.25 -8.19
C SER A 115 14.58 6.87 -9.58
N VAL A 116 13.76 6.28 -10.45
CA VAL A 116 13.47 6.81 -11.79
C VAL A 116 12.74 8.14 -11.68
N THR A 117 11.71 8.21 -10.84
CA THR A 117 10.96 9.46 -10.60
C THR A 117 11.84 10.54 -9.97
N LEU A 118 12.71 10.19 -9.01
CA LEU A 118 13.71 11.12 -8.45
C LEU A 118 14.73 11.59 -9.50
N THR A 119 15.12 10.73 -10.44
CA THR A 119 16.07 11.10 -11.50
C THR A 119 15.45 12.12 -12.45
N ILE A 120 14.16 11.96 -12.77
CA ILE A 120 13.39 12.94 -13.55
C ILE A 120 13.29 14.26 -12.77
N LEU A 121 12.93 14.21 -11.49
CA LEU A 121 12.86 15.38 -10.63
C LEU A 121 14.21 16.12 -10.57
N HIS A 122 15.31 15.40 -10.39
CA HIS A 122 16.66 15.95 -10.38
C HIS A 122 17.01 16.64 -11.70
N PHE A 123 16.65 16.03 -12.84
CA PHE A 123 16.78 16.67 -14.15
C PHE A 123 15.95 17.96 -14.26
N THR A 124 14.69 17.94 -13.81
CA THR A 124 13.84 19.14 -13.82
C THR A 124 14.43 20.25 -12.96
N LEU A 125 14.93 19.93 -11.77
CA LEU A 125 15.61 20.90 -10.90
C LEU A 125 16.89 21.44 -11.54
N ASN A 126 17.69 20.60 -12.21
CA ASN A 126 18.85 21.04 -12.98
C ASN A 126 18.44 22.07 -14.04
N VAL A 127 17.38 21.81 -14.82
CA VAL A 127 16.88 22.74 -15.84
C VAL A 127 16.38 24.04 -15.22
N LEU A 128 15.59 23.96 -14.14
CA LEU A 128 15.03 25.14 -13.47
C LEU A 128 16.12 26.06 -12.95
N VAL A 129 17.13 25.50 -12.28
CA VAL A 129 18.23 26.27 -11.70
C VAL A 129 19.05 26.97 -12.80
N HIS A 130 19.36 26.28 -13.91
CA HIS A 130 20.05 26.93 -15.04
C HIS A 130 19.22 28.03 -15.69
N ASN A 131 17.89 27.88 -15.74
CA ASN A 131 16.97 28.89 -16.25
C ASN A 131 16.84 30.09 -15.29
N GLN A 132 16.88 29.86 -13.98
CA GLN A 132 16.79 30.91 -12.95
C GLN A 132 18.06 31.79 -12.89
N TYR A 133 19.23 31.20 -13.12
CA TYR A 133 20.51 31.92 -13.06
C TYR A 133 20.99 32.48 -14.42
N GLY A 134 20.11 32.55 -15.42
CA GLY A 134 20.35 33.33 -16.65
C GLY A 134 21.50 32.84 -17.54
N SER A 135 21.89 31.57 -17.44
CA SER A 135 22.80 30.98 -18.41
C SER A 135 22.03 30.79 -19.73
N ALA A 136 22.62 31.17 -20.88
CA ALA A 136 22.08 30.93 -22.23
C ALA A 136 21.47 29.50 -22.35
N PRO A 137 20.46 29.26 -23.21
CA PRO A 137 19.64 28.04 -23.20
C PRO A 137 20.51 26.81 -22.93
N PRO A 138 20.39 26.18 -21.75
CA PRO A 138 21.36 25.21 -21.31
C PRO A 138 21.34 24.04 -22.28
N THR A 139 22.52 23.59 -22.70
CA THR A 139 22.62 22.38 -23.51
C THR A 139 22.02 21.23 -22.70
N VAL A 140 20.84 20.77 -23.09
CA VAL A 140 20.08 19.75 -22.33
C VAL A 140 20.77 18.39 -22.31
N SER A 141 21.59 18.10 -23.31
CA SER A 141 22.32 16.83 -23.45
C SER A 141 23.28 16.53 -22.28
N PRO A 142 24.27 17.38 -21.96
CA PRO A 142 25.16 17.14 -20.83
C PRO A 142 24.42 17.12 -19.48
N LEU A 143 23.37 17.94 -19.31
CA LEU A 143 22.53 17.94 -18.11
C LEU A 143 21.75 16.63 -17.93
N ALA A 144 21.21 16.10 -19.01
CA ALA A 144 20.55 14.80 -19.01
C ALA A 144 21.54 13.68 -18.65
N TRP A 145 22.75 13.72 -19.22
CA TRP A 145 23.79 12.75 -18.90
C TRP A 145 24.21 12.81 -17.42
N GLN A 146 24.38 14.02 -16.87
CA GLN A 146 24.67 14.21 -15.46
C GLN A 146 23.55 13.68 -14.56
N SER A 147 22.30 13.88 -14.95
CA SER A 147 21.14 13.38 -14.20
C SER A 147 21.06 11.86 -14.22
N VAL A 148 21.35 11.22 -15.37
CA VAL A 148 21.46 9.76 -15.48
C VAL A 148 22.62 9.23 -14.63
N ALA A 149 23.77 9.92 -14.63
CA ALA A 149 24.91 9.57 -13.79
C ALA A 149 24.61 9.72 -12.28
N ALA A 150 23.68 10.59 -11.89
CA ALA A 150 23.17 10.71 -10.52
C ALA A 150 22.20 9.58 -10.13
N GLY A 151 21.54 8.95 -11.11
CA GLY A 151 20.58 7.85 -10.95
C GLY A 151 21.03 6.71 -10.02
N PRO A 152 22.23 6.10 -10.19
CA PRO A 152 22.68 5.03 -9.30
C PRO A 152 22.87 5.48 -7.84
N TYR A 153 23.26 6.73 -7.59
CA TYR A 153 23.39 7.26 -6.23
C TYR A 153 22.02 7.44 -5.58
N LEU A 154 21.03 7.94 -6.32
CA LEU A 154 19.65 8.09 -5.85
C LEU A 154 19.01 6.71 -5.62
N LEU A 155 19.25 5.75 -6.52
CA LEU A 155 18.81 4.37 -6.35
C LEU A 155 19.44 3.73 -5.10
N ALA A 156 20.74 3.88 -4.90
CA ALA A 156 21.43 3.35 -3.72
C ALA A 156 20.89 3.97 -2.43
N ALA A 157 20.68 5.29 -2.39
CA ALA A 157 20.11 5.98 -1.25
C ALA A 157 18.69 5.46 -0.93
N VAL A 158 17.83 5.37 -1.93
CA VAL A 158 16.46 4.87 -1.77
C VAL A 158 16.45 3.40 -1.34
N TYR A 159 17.23 2.55 -2.01
CA TYR A 159 17.30 1.12 -1.71
C TYR A 159 17.80 0.86 -0.30
N LEU A 160 18.80 1.61 0.17
CA LEU A 160 19.34 1.46 1.52
C LEU A 160 18.30 1.79 2.59
N LEU A 161 17.50 2.85 2.40
CA LEU A 161 16.46 3.23 3.34
C LEU A 161 15.23 2.31 3.29
N LYS A 162 14.92 1.74 2.12
CA LYS A 162 13.85 0.73 1.95
C LYS A 162 14.31 -0.70 2.24
N HIS A 163 15.57 -0.90 2.63
CA HIS A 163 16.09 -2.22 2.98
C HIS A 163 15.32 -2.79 4.20
N PRO A 164 14.97 -4.09 4.22
CA PRO A 164 14.17 -4.70 5.29
C PRO A 164 14.73 -4.50 6.70
N ALA A 165 16.05 -4.32 6.83
CA ALA A 165 16.70 -4.03 8.12
C ALA A 165 16.26 -2.68 8.73
N VAL A 166 15.99 -1.68 7.90
CA VAL A 166 15.53 -0.34 8.33
C VAL A 166 14.01 -0.26 8.32
N ALA A 167 13.36 -0.92 7.35
CA ALA A 167 11.91 -0.96 7.23
C ALA A 167 11.21 -1.56 8.47
N ASN A 168 11.82 -2.54 9.13
CA ASN A 168 11.28 -3.17 10.34
C ASN A 168 11.23 -2.23 11.57
N ARG A 169 11.75 -1.00 11.48
CA ARG A 169 11.74 0.00 12.56
C ARG A 169 11.09 1.30 12.07
N PRO A 170 9.74 1.41 12.12
CA PRO A 170 9.02 2.54 11.53
C PRO A 170 9.40 3.88 12.16
N VAL A 171 9.67 3.93 13.47
CA VAL A 171 10.11 5.15 14.16
C VAL A 171 11.49 5.59 13.69
N ALA A 172 12.44 4.65 13.53
CA ALA A 172 13.79 4.97 13.08
C ALA A 172 13.78 5.49 11.63
N LYS A 173 12.96 4.89 10.75
CA LYS A 173 12.72 5.37 9.38
C LYS A 173 12.26 6.83 9.39
N GLN A 174 11.23 7.14 10.17
CA GLN A 174 10.66 8.49 10.26
C GLN A 174 11.67 9.51 10.84
N CYS A 175 12.41 9.16 11.89
CA CYS A 175 13.45 10.02 12.45
C CYS A 175 14.58 10.29 11.45
N LEU A 176 14.97 9.28 10.67
CA LEU A 176 16.02 9.41 9.66
C LEU A 176 15.58 10.35 8.53
N HIS A 177 14.38 10.17 7.98
CA HIS A 177 13.85 11.09 6.97
C HIS A 177 13.64 12.50 7.52
N PHE A 178 13.19 12.64 8.78
CA PHE A 178 13.09 13.93 9.45
C PHE A 178 14.44 14.64 9.56
N GLY A 179 15.48 13.90 9.94
CA GLY A 179 16.84 14.43 10.03
C GLY A 179 17.39 14.85 8.67
N ILE A 180 17.33 13.96 7.67
CA ILE A 180 17.78 14.26 6.30
C ILE A 180 17.00 15.44 5.72
N GLY A 181 15.67 15.45 5.87
CA GLY A 181 14.81 16.51 5.36
C GLY A 181 15.12 17.87 5.99
N THR A 182 15.29 17.93 7.31
CA THR A 182 15.60 19.18 8.02
C THR A 182 16.99 19.70 7.66
N VAL A 183 18.00 18.83 7.64
CA VAL A 183 19.38 19.21 7.29
C VAL A 183 19.47 19.64 5.82
N ALA A 184 18.87 18.89 4.90
CA ALA A 184 18.88 19.22 3.48
C ALA A 184 18.12 20.53 3.21
N GLY A 185 16.98 20.76 3.86
CA GLY A 185 16.23 22.01 3.76
C GLY A 185 17.02 23.21 4.26
N CYS A 186 17.59 23.14 5.47
CA CYS A 186 18.43 24.22 6.01
C CYS A 186 19.68 24.46 5.15
N TYR A 187 20.32 23.39 4.66
CA TYR A 187 21.49 23.50 3.78
C TYR A 187 21.14 24.15 2.43
N LEU A 188 19.98 23.83 1.85
CA LEU A 188 19.52 24.43 0.60
C LEU A 188 19.33 25.95 0.73
N ILE A 189 18.76 26.39 1.85
CA ILE A 189 18.58 27.81 2.15
C ILE A 189 19.94 28.48 2.41
N TRP A 190 20.85 27.79 3.10
CA TRP A 190 22.21 28.29 3.35
C TRP A 190 22.99 28.52 2.07
N ILE A 191 23.05 27.53 1.16
CA ILE A 191 23.78 27.68 -0.10
C ILE A 191 23.15 28.76 -0.98
N GLY A 192 21.81 28.86 -1.01
CA GLY A 192 21.11 29.85 -1.81
C GLY A 192 21.37 31.30 -1.37
N ASN A 193 21.74 31.52 -0.10
CA ASN A 193 22.02 32.84 0.44
C ASN A 193 23.52 33.19 0.55
N LYS A 194 24.39 32.19 0.72
CA LYS A 194 25.82 32.43 1.02
C LYS A 194 26.80 32.04 -0.08
N GLU A 195 26.44 31.09 -0.93
CA GLU A 195 27.38 30.55 -1.92
C GLU A 195 27.29 31.28 -3.25
N SER A 196 28.33 31.14 -4.07
CA SER A 196 28.34 31.70 -5.42
C SER A 196 27.33 30.98 -6.31
N TYR A 197 26.83 31.65 -7.36
CA TYR A 197 25.82 31.06 -8.23
C TYR A 197 26.27 29.74 -8.88
N ILE A 198 27.56 29.59 -9.21
CA ILE A 198 28.12 28.35 -9.77
C ILE A 198 27.99 27.19 -8.78
N ASP A 199 28.25 27.44 -7.49
CA ASP A 199 28.17 26.42 -6.44
C ASP A 199 26.72 26.01 -6.15
N VAL A 200 25.80 26.97 -6.19
CA VAL A 200 24.36 26.72 -6.08
C VAL A 200 23.89 25.85 -7.25
N MET A 201 24.29 26.16 -8.49
CA MET A 201 23.90 25.39 -9.66
C MET A 201 24.41 23.94 -9.63
N ALA A 202 25.59 23.70 -9.06
CA ALA A 202 26.15 22.36 -8.96
C ALA A 202 25.52 21.48 -7.86
N ARG A 203 25.05 22.09 -6.76
CA ARG A 203 24.65 21.34 -5.54
C ARG A 203 23.15 21.37 -5.27
N ALA A 204 22.46 22.47 -5.56
CA ALA A 204 21.04 22.64 -5.25
C ALA A 204 20.13 21.55 -5.86
N PRO A 205 20.33 21.08 -7.10
CA PRO A 205 19.45 20.07 -7.70
C PRO A 205 19.52 18.70 -7.01
N SER A 206 20.70 18.27 -6.58
CA SER A 206 20.89 17.00 -5.86
C SER A 206 20.32 17.07 -4.44
N VAL A 207 20.63 18.17 -3.73
CA VAL A 207 20.14 18.41 -2.37
C VAL A 207 18.62 18.56 -2.35
N GLY A 208 18.06 19.29 -3.32
CA GLY A 208 16.62 19.49 -3.47
C GLY A 208 15.88 18.18 -3.74
N ALA A 209 16.43 17.29 -4.58
CA ALA A 209 15.85 15.98 -4.84
C ALA A 209 15.80 15.11 -3.56
N VAL A 210 16.89 15.08 -2.79
CA VAL A 210 16.95 14.34 -1.51
C VAL A 210 16.02 14.96 -0.47
N TRP A 211 15.90 16.28 -0.43
CA TRP A 211 14.99 16.99 0.48
C TRP A 211 13.53 16.66 0.18
N ILE A 212 13.09 16.80 -1.08
CA ILE A 212 11.72 16.48 -1.50
C ILE A 212 11.41 15.00 -1.22
N TRP A 213 12.32 14.10 -1.56
CA TRP A 213 12.17 12.69 -1.26
C TRP A 213 11.98 12.42 0.24
N SER A 214 12.78 13.07 1.08
CA SER A 214 12.67 12.93 2.54
C SER A 214 11.32 13.41 3.05
N VAL A 215 10.81 14.53 2.54
CA VAL A 215 9.51 15.08 2.94
C VAL A 215 8.34 14.19 2.49
N VAL A 216 8.41 13.59 1.30
CA VAL A 216 7.34 12.74 0.74
C VAL A 216 7.22 11.41 1.49
N GLU A 217 8.31 10.83 1.98
CA GLU A 217 8.28 9.56 2.73
C GLU A 217 7.95 9.76 4.23
N MET A 218 7.88 11.00 4.70
CA MET A 218 7.52 11.34 6.09
C MET A 218 6.02 11.42 6.30
N LYS A 219 5.58 11.09 7.52
CA LYS A 219 4.21 11.37 7.97
C LYS A 219 3.95 12.88 7.97
N LEU A 220 2.73 13.27 7.59
CA LEU A 220 2.33 14.67 7.40
C LEU A 220 2.71 15.59 8.56
N LEU A 221 2.44 15.15 9.80
CA LEU A 221 2.78 15.93 11.00
C LEU A 221 4.28 16.18 11.12
N TRP A 222 5.10 15.15 10.88
CA TRP A 222 6.56 15.27 10.92
C TRP A 222 7.07 16.17 9.79
N ALA A 223 6.50 16.07 8.59
CA ALA A 223 6.83 16.94 7.47
C ALA A 223 6.57 18.42 7.81
N VAL A 224 5.37 18.74 8.33
CA VAL A 224 5.02 20.10 8.76
C VAL A 224 5.99 20.62 9.84
N THR A 225 6.34 19.78 10.82
CA THR A 225 7.29 20.20 11.86
C THR A 225 8.70 20.47 11.30
N SER A 226 9.19 19.65 10.36
CA SER A 226 10.49 19.86 9.71
C SER A 226 10.53 21.16 8.91
N LEU A 227 9.45 21.49 8.19
CA LEU A 227 9.28 22.75 7.49
C LEU A 227 9.22 23.95 8.45
N GLY A 228 8.52 23.80 9.58
CA GLY A 228 8.51 24.79 10.65
C GLY A 228 9.90 25.08 11.20
N ILE A 229 10.75 24.04 11.38
CA ILE A 229 12.14 24.21 11.82
C ILE A 229 12.97 24.93 10.76
N CYS A 230 12.84 24.56 9.48
CA CYS A 230 13.51 25.29 8.40
C CYS A 230 13.09 26.77 8.37
N GLY A 231 11.79 27.07 8.52
CA GLY A 231 11.27 28.42 8.59
C GLY A 231 11.81 29.21 9.78
N LEU A 232 11.87 28.59 10.96
CA LEU A 232 12.47 29.18 12.16
C LEU A 232 13.96 29.46 11.97
N TRP A 233 14.67 28.56 11.28
CA TRP A 233 16.08 28.71 10.95
C TRP A 233 16.32 29.91 10.01
N VAL A 234 15.45 30.13 9.02
CA VAL A 234 15.48 31.35 8.18
C VAL A 234 15.31 32.60 9.02
N TRP A 235 14.30 32.60 9.89
CA TRP A 235 13.99 33.75 10.74
C TRP A 235 15.15 34.10 11.68
N TRP A 236 15.78 33.10 12.30
CA TRP A 236 16.89 33.32 13.22
C TRP A 236 18.13 33.86 12.50
N HIS A 237 18.42 33.38 11.30
CA HIS A 237 19.56 33.86 10.53
C HIS A 237 19.29 35.16 9.75
N GLY A 238 18.06 35.67 9.78
CA GLY A 238 17.69 36.93 9.13
C GLY A 238 17.84 36.89 7.61
N PHE A 239 17.74 35.71 6.99
CA PHE A 239 17.79 35.61 5.54
C PHE A 239 16.55 36.27 4.94
N SER A 240 16.75 37.22 4.04
CA SER A 240 15.66 37.86 3.31
C SER A 240 15.05 36.84 2.37
N MET A 241 13.82 36.40 2.64
CA MET A 241 13.00 35.75 1.62
C MET A 241 12.62 36.84 0.61
N MET A 242 13.44 37.01 -0.42
CA MET A 242 13.06 37.79 -1.61
C MET A 242 12.01 37.05 -2.40
#